data_AF-A0A4Q4U662-F1
#
_entry.id   AF-A0A4Q4U662-F1
#
_cell.length_a   1.000
_cell.length_b   1.000
_cell.length_c   1.000
_cell.angle_alpha   90.00
_cell.angle_beta   90.00
_cell.angle_gamma   90.00
#
_symmetry.space_group_name_H-M   'P 1'
#
loop_
_entity.id
_entity.type
_entity.pdbx_description
1 polymer ?
#
loop_
_entity_poly.entity_id
_entity_poly.type
_entity_poly.pdbx_seq_one_letter_code
_entity_poly.pdbx_strand_id
1 'polypeptide(L)'
;MLTLPTAAYEYYESGTAASNAVKTDASVSAKFMAVSGSASIHHSIAQSFNSSMQYSMFSFSHAMAHVGFDGWDSDINSDVLKQRLASIASFCPSNPDPVIVAAYANLFGNLGSHIITGLNFGARFQLHIRCENSDSSVNQSFHANLSFAFKGLATGGRIDVSVAGTDQYKSFSNKMQKICCCVGGDATLATAIISGATGDDDVYQKFREWVKTHQQHPSIISIQTVALWDVMSTSPDPEVSRRSRDVENAYLWIVSHPRRHRTKCRLTINSDWGEIGLLTPSAFILSDPDSPVQHPNVSISSTKIRWDGKPAGYGHQHLAIDFIIENDGSPVDIELARGNDGDRRGVPNGSCEVMINNRRYINRGARGGGRNSEWFYKCEVNPDAWTIGL
;
A
#
# COMPACT_ATOMS: atom_id res chain seq x y z
N MET A 1 30.81 -0.49 12.71
CA MET A 1 29.49 -1.00 12.27
C MET A 1 28.57 -0.96 13.47
N LEU A 2 27.61 -0.04 13.51
CA LEU A 2 26.51 -0.12 14.47
C LEU A 2 25.42 -0.94 13.78
N THR A 3 25.39 -2.25 14.04
CA THR A 3 24.21 -3.07 13.77
C THR A 3 23.09 -2.52 14.64
N LEU A 4 22.14 -1.79 14.05
CA LEU A 4 20.91 -1.39 14.73
C LEU A 4 20.18 -2.68 15.13
N PRO A 5 20.05 -3.02 16.43
CA PRO A 5 19.65 -4.36 16.89
C PRO A 5 18.23 -4.78 16.47
N THR A 6 17.46 -3.90 15.83
CA THR A 6 16.04 -4.08 15.54
C THR A 6 15.64 -3.70 14.11
N ALA A 7 16.62 -3.56 13.21
CA ALA A 7 16.36 -3.35 11.78
C ALA A 7 16.37 -4.67 11.02
N ALA A 8 15.36 -4.91 10.19
CA ALA A 8 15.22 -6.08 9.32
C ALA A 8 15.10 -5.63 7.86
N TYR A 9 15.68 -6.42 6.96
CA TYR A 9 15.63 -6.21 5.52
C TYR A 9 15.40 -7.54 4.81
N GLU A 10 14.42 -7.57 3.92
CA GLU A 10 14.13 -8.73 3.08
C GLU A 10 13.89 -8.30 1.63
N TYR A 11 14.35 -9.14 0.70
CA TYR A 11 14.15 -8.99 -0.73
C TYR A 11 13.50 -10.26 -1.28
N TYR A 12 12.56 -10.07 -2.20
CA TYR A 12 11.86 -11.12 -2.90
C TYR A 12 11.88 -10.82 -4.40
N GLU A 13 12.41 -11.74 -5.20
CA GLU A 13 12.50 -11.63 -6.66
C GLU A 13 11.13 -11.65 -7.37
N SER A 14 10.10 -12.15 -6.69
CA SER A 14 8.73 -12.21 -7.20
C SER A 14 7.71 -12.06 -6.07
N GLY A 15 6.49 -11.66 -6.40
CA GLY A 15 5.39 -11.67 -5.45
C GLY A 15 4.99 -13.09 -5.03
N THR A 16 5.23 -14.11 -5.85
CA THR A 16 5.06 -15.51 -5.43
C THR A 16 6.00 -15.86 -4.28
N ALA A 17 7.27 -15.44 -4.35
CA ALA A 17 8.23 -15.65 -3.27
C ALA A 17 7.81 -14.90 -1.99
N ALA A 18 7.41 -13.63 -2.10
CA ALA A 18 6.92 -12.85 -0.97
C ALA A 18 5.63 -13.43 -0.36
N SER A 19 4.67 -13.84 -1.20
CA SER A 19 3.42 -14.50 -0.81
C SER A 19 3.69 -15.78 -0.03
N ASN A 20 4.60 -16.62 -0.51
CA ASN A 20 4.97 -17.86 0.16
C ASN A 20 5.64 -17.58 1.51
N ALA A 21 6.58 -16.63 1.57
CA ALA A 21 7.24 -16.28 2.83
C ALA A 21 6.25 -15.82 3.92
N VAL A 22 5.29 -14.97 3.56
CA VAL A 22 4.23 -14.53 4.48
C VAL A 22 3.32 -15.69 4.91
N LYS A 23 3.01 -16.64 4.02
CA LYS A 23 2.19 -17.82 4.35
C LYS A 23 2.91 -18.78 5.29
N THR A 24 4.23 -18.96 5.12
CA THR A 24 5.01 -19.95 5.85
C THR A 24 5.59 -19.43 7.16
N ASP A 25 5.81 -18.12 7.27
CA ASP A 25 6.37 -17.48 8.46
C ASP A 25 5.53 -16.26 8.89
N ALA A 26 4.73 -16.46 9.95
CA ALA A 26 3.92 -15.42 10.58
C ALA A 26 4.75 -14.19 11.02
N SER A 27 6.05 -14.38 11.32
CA SER A 27 6.94 -13.30 11.72
C SER A 27 7.17 -12.27 10.61
N VAL A 28 7.09 -12.67 9.34
CA VAL A 28 7.26 -11.77 8.18
C VAL A 28 6.14 -10.72 8.17
N SER A 29 4.88 -11.15 8.34
CA SER A 29 3.74 -10.23 8.46
C SER A 29 3.87 -9.29 9.65
N ALA A 30 4.27 -9.81 10.82
CA ALA A 30 4.43 -8.98 12.01
C ALA A 30 5.54 -7.93 11.85
N LYS A 31 6.66 -8.30 11.21
CA LYS A 31 7.82 -7.43 10.97
C LYS A 31 7.55 -6.39 9.89
N PHE A 32 6.97 -6.77 8.76
CA PHE A 32 6.85 -5.87 7.61
C PHE A 32 5.45 -5.27 7.48
N MET A 33 4.38 -5.98 7.80
CA MET A 33 3.02 -5.43 7.69
C MET A 33 2.48 -4.81 8.97
N ALA A 34 3.22 -4.89 10.10
CA ALA A 34 2.78 -4.42 11.42
C ALA A 34 1.48 -5.08 11.92
N VAL A 35 1.14 -6.26 11.40
CA VAL A 35 -0.05 -7.04 11.80
C VAL A 35 0.37 -8.45 12.16
N SER A 36 -0.10 -8.91 13.31
CA SER A 36 0.04 -10.29 13.80
C SER A 36 -1.34 -10.87 14.15
N GLY A 37 -1.52 -12.17 13.95
CA GLY A 37 -2.81 -12.82 14.21
C GLY A 37 -2.86 -14.25 13.69
N SER A 38 -4.06 -14.73 13.40
CA SER A 38 -4.30 -16.08 12.87
C SER A 38 -3.88 -16.23 11.40
N ALA A 39 -3.80 -17.48 10.94
CA ALA A 39 -3.37 -17.84 9.60
C ALA A 39 -4.18 -17.16 8.47
N SER A 40 -5.44 -16.80 8.73
CA SER A 40 -6.31 -16.11 7.77
C SER A 40 -5.80 -14.73 7.37
N ILE A 41 -5.17 -13.98 8.29
CA ILE A 41 -4.54 -12.70 7.96
C ILE A 41 -3.36 -12.91 7.04
N HIS A 42 -2.50 -13.89 7.35
CA HIS A 42 -1.36 -14.21 6.50
C HIS A 42 -1.82 -14.64 5.11
N HIS A 43 -2.90 -15.42 5.03
CA HIS A 43 -3.51 -15.80 3.77
C HIS A 43 -3.98 -14.58 2.96
N SER A 44 -4.65 -13.62 3.59
CA SER A 44 -5.13 -12.40 2.94
C SER A 44 -4.02 -11.44 2.53
N ILE A 45 -3.05 -11.18 3.41
CA ILE A 45 -1.86 -10.37 3.09
C ILE A 45 -1.13 -10.99 1.90
N ALA A 46 -1.02 -12.32 1.87
CA ALA A 46 -0.31 -13.01 0.81
C ALA A 46 -0.96 -12.86 -0.58
N GLN A 47 -2.25 -12.49 -0.67
CA GLN A 47 -2.92 -12.14 -1.93
C GLN A 47 -2.55 -10.76 -2.46
N SER A 48 -1.96 -9.90 -1.61
CA SER A 48 -1.51 -8.55 -2.01
C SER A 48 -0.23 -8.56 -2.86
N PHE A 49 0.44 -9.72 -3.00
CA PHE A 49 1.68 -9.84 -3.74
C PHE A 49 1.45 -10.35 -5.16
N ASN A 50 1.78 -9.52 -6.16
CA ASN A 50 1.68 -9.90 -7.57
C ASN A 50 2.99 -10.57 -8.04
N SER A 51 2.87 -11.72 -8.70
CA SER A 51 4.00 -12.46 -9.25
C SER A 51 4.82 -11.68 -10.29
N SER A 52 4.25 -10.68 -10.96
CA SER A 52 4.94 -9.78 -11.90
C SER A 52 5.73 -8.64 -11.23
N MET A 53 5.82 -8.66 -9.90
CA MET A 53 6.53 -7.66 -9.10
C MET A 53 7.62 -8.32 -8.28
N GLN A 54 8.74 -7.62 -8.08
CA GLN A 54 9.72 -7.89 -7.04
C GLN A 54 9.53 -6.93 -5.87
N TYR A 55 9.94 -7.34 -4.67
CA TYR A 55 9.67 -6.62 -3.42
C TYR A 55 10.94 -6.43 -2.60
N SER A 56 11.05 -5.27 -1.96
CA SER A 56 12.04 -4.97 -0.94
C SER A 56 11.33 -4.41 0.28
N MET A 57 11.52 -5.02 1.43
CA MET A 57 10.90 -4.62 2.68
C MET A 57 11.98 -4.31 3.71
N PHE A 58 11.96 -3.09 4.22
CA PHE A 58 12.80 -2.67 5.32
C PHE A 58 11.91 -2.28 6.49
N SER A 59 12.25 -2.74 7.69
CA SER A 59 11.58 -2.29 8.91
C SER A 59 12.58 -2.08 10.03
N PHE A 60 12.38 -1.02 10.80
CA PHE A 60 12.94 -0.85 12.13
C PHE A 60 11.76 -0.73 13.10
N SER A 61 11.83 -1.41 14.24
CA SER A 61 10.82 -1.24 15.29
C SER A 61 11.45 -1.31 16.68
N HIS A 62 10.97 -0.48 17.59
CA HIS A 62 11.30 -0.54 19.00
C HIS A 62 9.99 -0.49 19.80
N ALA A 63 9.60 -1.62 20.38
CA ALA A 63 8.43 -1.70 21.26
C ALA A 63 8.80 -1.24 22.66
N MET A 64 7.94 -0.43 23.26
CA MET A 64 8.06 0.11 24.62
C MET A 64 7.00 -0.46 25.55
N ALA A 65 5.79 -0.67 25.04
CA ALA A 65 4.68 -1.20 25.80
C ALA A 65 3.78 -2.07 24.92
N HIS A 66 3.10 -3.00 25.56
CA HIS A 66 2.05 -3.81 24.96
C HIS A 66 0.77 -3.60 25.77
N VAL A 67 -0.34 -3.37 25.09
CA VAL A 67 -1.67 -3.31 25.68
C VAL A 67 -2.52 -4.35 24.98
N GLY A 68 -3.07 -5.29 25.73
CA GLY A 68 -3.96 -6.33 25.24
C GLY A 68 -5.29 -6.29 25.98
N PHE A 69 -6.32 -6.84 25.35
CA PHE A 69 -7.56 -7.21 26.03
C PHE A 69 -7.40 -8.63 26.58
N ASP A 70 -7.63 -8.80 27.89
CA ASP A 70 -7.84 -10.11 28.47
C ASP A 70 -9.32 -10.51 28.32
N GLY A 71 -9.62 -11.80 28.16
CA GLY A 71 -11.01 -12.28 28.11
C GLY A 71 -11.82 -11.81 26.91
N TRP A 72 -11.17 -11.43 25.80
CA TRP A 72 -11.84 -10.97 24.57
C TRP A 72 -12.82 -12.00 23.99
N ASP A 73 -12.67 -13.27 24.35
CA ASP A 73 -13.52 -14.40 23.99
C ASP A 73 -14.83 -14.46 24.80
N SER A 74 -14.88 -13.83 25.97
CA SER A 74 -16.05 -13.81 26.86
C SER A 74 -16.95 -12.57 26.74
N ASP A 75 -16.44 -11.43 26.26
CA ASP A 75 -17.15 -10.14 26.27
C ASP A 75 -17.78 -9.76 24.92
N ILE A 76 -18.25 -10.76 24.18
CA ILE A 76 -18.79 -10.57 22.83
C ILE A 76 -20.20 -9.99 22.90
N ASN A 77 -20.42 -8.85 22.25
CA ASN A 77 -21.76 -8.31 22.01
C ASN A 77 -22.51 -9.16 20.97
N SER A 78 -23.09 -10.25 21.44
CA SER A 78 -23.75 -11.26 20.61
C SER A 78 -25.02 -10.72 19.93
N ASP A 79 -25.69 -9.71 20.48
CA ASP A 79 -26.90 -9.14 19.90
C ASP A 79 -26.63 -8.41 18.58
N VAL A 80 -25.52 -7.66 18.51
CA VAL A 80 -25.10 -7.01 17.26
C VAL A 80 -24.80 -8.06 16.18
N LEU A 81 -24.10 -9.14 16.54
CA LEU A 81 -23.78 -10.22 15.60
C LEU A 81 -25.05 -10.94 15.10
N LYS A 82 -25.97 -11.27 16.00
CA LYS A 82 -27.27 -11.86 15.62
C LYS A 82 -28.03 -10.96 14.66
N GLN A 83 -28.17 -9.67 14.97
CA GLN A 83 -28.87 -8.73 14.11
C GLN A 83 -28.28 -8.66 12.70
N ARG A 84 -26.94 -8.66 12.60
CA ARG A 84 -26.24 -8.60 11.31
C ARG A 84 -26.31 -9.92 10.53
N LEU A 85 -26.33 -11.06 11.23
CA LEU A 85 -26.36 -12.39 10.62
C LEU A 85 -27.77 -12.89 10.32
N ALA A 86 -28.81 -12.32 10.94
CA ALA A 86 -30.21 -12.72 10.77
C ALA A 86 -30.70 -12.58 9.32
N SER A 87 -30.18 -11.60 8.58
CA SER A 87 -30.53 -11.37 7.17
C SER A 87 -29.63 -12.09 6.17
N ILE A 88 -28.59 -12.78 6.64
CA ILE A 88 -27.60 -13.45 5.80
C ILE A 88 -27.83 -14.95 5.87
N ALA A 89 -28.08 -15.60 4.74
CA ALA A 89 -28.19 -17.06 4.67
C ALA A 89 -26.84 -17.76 4.96
N SER A 90 -26.90 -19.06 5.29
CA SER A 90 -25.69 -19.87 5.51
C SER A 90 -24.84 -19.98 4.25
N PHE A 91 -23.53 -20.12 4.44
CA PHE A 91 -22.57 -20.10 3.33
C PHE A 91 -22.22 -21.51 2.86
N CYS A 92 -22.36 -21.78 1.56
CA CYS A 92 -21.99 -23.05 0.95
C CYS A 92 -20.76 -22.86 0.03
N PRO A 93 -19.54 -23.26 0.45
CA PRO A 93 -18.33 -23.01 -0.32
C PRO A 93 -18.28 -23.79 -1.64
N SER A 94 -18.97 -24.92 -1.74
CA SER A 94 -19.02 -25.73 -2.98
C SER A 94 -19.97 -25.19 -4.04
N ASN A 95 -20.93 -24.33 -3.65
CA ASN A 95 -21.87 -23.69 -4.56
C ASN A 95 -22.28 -22.31 -4.00
N PRO A 96 -21.38 -21.31 -4.08
CA PRO A 96 -21.58 -20.02 -3.47
C PRO A 96 -22.60 -19.20 -4.27
N ASP A 97 -23.73 -18.86 -3.66
CA ASP A 97 -24.70 -17.93 -4.24
C ASP A 97 -24.09 -16.50 -4.27
N PRO A 98 -24.00 -15.83 -5.44
CA PRO A 98 -23.45 -14.49 -5.54
C PRO A 98 -24.10 -13.44 -4.63
N VAL A 99 -25.39 -13.57 -4.34
CA VAL A 99 -26.11 -12.66 -3.42
C VAL A 99 -25.64 -12.87 -1.99
N ILE A 100 -25.45 -14.13 -1.59
CA ILE A 100 -24.94 -14.50 -0.27
C ILE A 100 -23.47 -14.05 -0.12
N VAL A 101 -22.64 -14.28 -1.15
CA VAL A 101 -21.25 -13.78 -1.20
C VAL A 101 -21.20 -12.27 -0.98
N ALA A 102 -22.03 -11.51 -1.71
CA ALA A 102 -22.09 -10.06 -1.55
C ALA A 102 -22.55 -9.63 -0.15
N ALA A 103 -23.48 -10.36 0.47
CA ALA A 103 -23.92 -10.11 1.83
C ALA A 103 -22.80 -10.31 2.87
N TYR A 104 -21.99 -11.38 2.75
CA TYR A 104 -20.82 -11.57 3.61
C TYR A 104 -19.71 -10.56 3.33
N ALA A 105 -19.46 -10.21 2.06
CA ALA A 105 -18.51 -9.14 1.72
C ALA A 105 -18.90 -7.81 2.39
N ASN A 106 -20.20 -7.48 2.36
CA ASN A 106 -20.75 -6.31 3.05
C ASN A 106 -20.65 -6.43 4.58
N LEU A 107 -20.83 -7.62 5.16
CA LEU A 107 -20.61 -7.85 6.58
C LEU A 107 -19.15 -7.50 6.96
N PHE A 108 -18.17 -8.03 6.21
CA PHE A 108 -16.75 -7.75 6.46
C PHE A 108 -16.36 -6.30 6.20
N GLY A 109 -16.95 -5.65 5.18
CA GLY A 109 -16.71 -4.24 4.90
C GLY A 109 -17.20 -3.30 6.02
N ASN A 110 -18.27 -3.68 6.73
CA ASN A 110 -18.86 -2.88 7.80
C ASN A 110 -18.27 -3.17 9.18
N LEU A 111 -18.03 -4.44 9.50
CA LEU A 111 -17.59 -4.87 10.83
C LEU A 111 -16.07 -5.10 10.93
N GLY A 112 -15.42 -5.40 9.81
CA GLY A 112 -14.11 -6.02 9.77
C GLY A 112 -14.20 -7.55 9.81
N SER A 113 -13.17 -8.21 9.28
CA SER A 113 -13.02 -9.68 9.33
C SER A 113 -12.24 -10.15 10.56
N HIS A 114 -11.52 -9.24 11.21
CA HIS A 114 -10.66 -9.50 12.35
C HIS A 114 -10.85 -8.42 13.41
N ILE A 115 -10.70 -8.80 14.66
CA ILE A 115 -10.85 -7.93 15.84
C ILE A 115 -9.46 -7.65 16.40
N ILE A 116 -9.17 -6.39 16.73
CA ILE A 116 -7.92 -6.00 17.39
C ILE A 116 -7.99 -6.43 18.86
N THR A 117 -7.09 -7.31 19.27
CA THR A 117 -6.99 -7.83 20.64
C THR A 117 -5.77 -7.29 21.38
N GLY A 118 -4.83 -6.67 20.67
CA GLY A 118 -3.68 -6.03 21.29
C GLY A 118 -2.98 -5.02 20.40
N LEU A 119 -2.23 -4.14 21.03
CA LEU A 119 -1.49 -3.04 20.43
C LEU A 119 -0.09 -3.01 21.03
N ASN A 120 0.94 -2.92 20.19
CA ASN A 120 2.28 -2.55 20.64
C ASN A 120 2.49 -1.06 20.41
N PHE A 121 3.04 -0.39 21.41
CA PHE A 121 3.39 1.02 21.38
C PHE A 121 4.90 1.20 21.35
N GLY A 122 5.38 2.21 20.62
CA GLY A 122 6.79 2.54 20.53
C GLY A 122 7.10 3.38 19.29
N ALA A 123 8.23 3.08 18.63
CA ALA A 123 8.63 3.72 17.38
C ALA A 123 8.85 2.69 16.27
N ARG A 124 8.37 2.98 15.06
CA ARG A 124 8.52 2.10 13.89
C ARG A 124 8.74 2.89 12.61
N PHE A 125 9.67 2.38 11.82
CA PHE A 125 9.88 2.76 10.44
C PHE A 125 9.63 1.55 9.53
N GLN A 126 8.92 1.76 8.44
CA GLN A 126 8.65 0.76 7.41
C GLN A 126 8.81 1.38 6.04
N LEU A 127 9.57 0.71 5.18
CA LEU A 127 9.74 1.07 3.78
C LEU A 127 9.51 -0.17 2.93
N HIS A 128 8.38 -0.18 2.24
CA HIS A 128 7.99 -1.24 1.32
C HIS A 128 8.11 -0.73 -0.09
N ILE A 129 8.88 -1.44 -0.90
CA ILE A 129 9.11 -1.09 -2.29
C ILE A 129 8.68 -2.27 -3.13
N ARG A 130 7.90 -1.99 -4.16
CA ARG A 130 7.55 -2.95 -5.20
C ARG A 130 7.97 -2.39 -6.55
N CYS A 131 8.40 -3.24 -7.45
CA CYS A 131 8.80 -2.84 -8.80
C CYS A 131 8.46 -3.98 -9.75
N GLU A 132 8.10 -3.66 -10.99
CA GLU A 132 7.90 -4.69 -12.00
C GLU A 132 9.17 -5.53 -12.18
N ASN A 133 9.00 -6.84 -12.31
CA ASN A 133 10.12 -7.77 -12.53
C ASN A 133 10.27 -8.20 -14.01
N SER A 134 9.62 -7.50 -14.93
CA SER A 134 9.67 -7.76 -16.38
C SER A 134 11.00 -7.36 -17.03
N ASP A 135 11.81 -6.52 -16.38
CA ASP A 135 13.05 -5.95 -16.92
C ASP A 135 14.27 -6.57 -16.23
N SER A 136 14.95 -7.47 -16.96
CA SER A 136 16.11 -8.20 -16.44
C SER A 136 17.24 -7.29 -15.96
N SER A 137 17.44 -6.13 -16.61
CA SER A 137 18.49 -5.18 -16.22
C SER A 137 18.18 -4.52 -14.87
N VAL A 138 16.91 -4.19 -14.65
CA VAL A 138 16.41 -3.65 -13.38
C VAL A 138 16.52 -4.70 -12.28
N ASN A 139 16.15 -5.95 -12.56
CA ASN A 139 16.20 -7.05 -11.59
C ASN A 139 17.64 -7.32 -11.12
N GLN A 140 18.59 -7.40 -12.05
CA GLN A 140 20.01 -7.66 -11.73
C GLN A 140 20.64 -6.55 -10.88
N SER A 141 20.20 -5.30 -11.08
CA SER A 141 20.74 -4.13 -10.38
C SER A 141 19.85 -3.66 -9.22
N PHE A 142 18.82 -4.43 -8.84
CA PHE A 142 17.74 -3.97 -7.96
C PHE A 142 18.27 -3.39 -6.63
N HIS A 143 19.21 -4.08 -5.97
CA HIS A 143 19.81 -3.58 -4.73
C HIS A 143 20.60 -2.27 -4.91
N ALA A 144 21.36 -2.13 -6.00
CA ALA A 144 22.11 -0.91 -6.30
C ALA A 144 21.15 0.26 -6.57
N ASN A 145 20.06 0.00 -7.28
CA ASN A 145 19.00 0.98 -7.49
C ASN A 145 18.34 1.45 -6.20
N LEU A 146 17.98 0.51 -5.32
CA LEU A 146 17.38 0.82 -4.01
C LEU A 146 18.34 1.64 -3.16
N SER A 147 19.60 1.20 -3.10
CA SER A 147 20.68 1.89 -2.40
C SER A 147 20.81 3.34 -2.85
N PHE A 148 20.76 3.59 -4.16
CA PHE A 148 20.81 4.95 -4.70
C PHE A 148 19.53 5.76 -4.46
N ALA A 149 18.35 5.21 -4.80
CA ALA A 149 17.06 5.91 -4.72
C ALA A 149 16.70 6.34 -3.30
N PHE A 150 17.09 5.54 -2.31
CA PHE A 150 16.78 5.75 -0.89
C PHE A 150 18.03 6.13 -0.08
N LYS A 151 19.11 6.59 -0.74
CA LYS A 151 20.35 7.09 -0.12
C LYS A 151 20.89 6.19 0.98
N GLY A 152 20.85 4.89 0.73
CA GLY A 152 21.36 3.86 1.62
C GLY A 152 20.45 3.50 2.80
N LEU A 153 19.22 4.00 2.86
CA LEU A 153 18.29 3.74 3.97
C LEU A 153 18.05 2.24 4.20
N ALA A 154 17.87 1.47 3.12
CA ALA A 154 17.68 0.02 3.18
C ALA A 154 19.00 -0.78 3.22
N THR A 155 20.15 -0.15 3.03
CA THR A 155 21.47 -0.80 2.87
C THR A 155 22.49 -0.33 3.91
N GLY A 156 22.02 0.23 5.03
CA GLY A 156 22.88 0.66 6.14
C GLY A 156 23.81 1.83 5.78
N GLY A 157 23.33 2.76 4.96
CA GLY A 157 24.05 3.95 4.52
C GLY A 157 24.97 3.74 3.31
N ARG A 158 25.03 2.53 2.74
CA ARG A 158 25.79 2.28 1.51
C ARG A 158 25.02 2.81 0.32
N ILE A 159 25.65 3.69 -0.46
CA ILE A 159 25.09 4.28 -1.68
C ILE A 159 25.94 3.83 -2.86
N ASP A 160 25.32 3.22 -3.86
CA ASP A 160 25.95 3.01 -5.17
C ASP A 160 25.65 4.21 -6.07
N VAL A 161 26.59 5.15 -6.19
CA VAL A 161 26.42 6.32 -7.05
C VAL A 161 26.61 6.01 -8.54
N SER A 162 27.15 4.84 -8.89
CA SER A 162 27.44 4.48 -10.29
C SER A 162 26.19 4.23 -11.11
N VAL A 163 25.07 3.88 -10.46
CA VAL A 163 23.78 3.70 -11.14
C VAL A 163 23.11 5.03 -11.50
N ALA A 164 23.60 6.16 -10.97
CA ALA A 164 23.07 7.48 -11.26
C ALA A 164 23.09 7.76 -12.77
N GLY A 165 21.93 8.13 -13.33
CA GLY A 165 21.81 8.47 -14.74
C GLY A 165 21.83 7.30 -15.71
N THR A 166 22.02 6.05 -15.25
CA THR A 166 21.90 4.86 -16.10
C THR A 166 20.46 4.68 -16.59
N ASP A 167 20.28 4.15 -17.80
CA ASP A 167 18.94 3.90 -18.35
C ASP A 167 18.18 2.85 -17.55
N GLN A 168 18.90 1.89 -17.00
CA GLN A 168 18.39 0.91 -16.06
C GLN A 168 17.80 1.62 -14.81
N TYR A 169 18.51 2.55 -14.18
CA TYR A 169 17.98 3.30 -13.03
C TYR A 169 16.75 4.15 -13.41
N LYS A 170 16.73 4.75 -14.60
CA LYS A 170 15.53 5.45 -15.10
C LYS A 170 14.34 4.50 -15.23
N SER A 171 14.55 3.29 -15.79
CA SER A 171 13.53 2.23 -15.89
C SER A 171 13.01 1.84 -14.50
N PHE A 172 13.92 1.60 -13.54
CA PHE A 172 13.57 1.36 -12.15
C PHE A 172 12.73 2.50 -11.56
N SER A 173 13.16 3.76 -11.75
CA SER A 173 12.45 4.96 -11.29
C SER A 173 11.02 5.11 -11.79
N ASN A 174 10.74 4.60 -12.98
CA ASN A 174 9.43 4.68 -13.61
C ASN A 174 8.53 3.48 -13.27
N LYS A 175 9.12 2.37 -12.78
CA LYS A 175 8.40 1.12 -12.50
C LYS A 175 8.23 0.84 -11.00
N MET A 176 9.06 1.42 -10.14
CA MET A 176 8.93 1.19 -8.71
C MET A 176 7.83 2.03 -8.09
N GLN A 177 7.22 1.50 -7.05
CA GLN A 177 6.41 2.27 -6.13
C GLN A 177 6.72 1.90 -4.69
N LYS A 178 6.48 2.84 -3.78
CA LYS A 178 6.84 2.70 -2.36
C LYS A 178 5.69 3.03 -1.43
N ILE A 179 5.72 2.42 -0.26
CA ILE A 179 4.99 2.85 0.93
C ILE A 179 6.05 3.12 2.00
N CYS A 180 6.01 4.30 2.59
CA CYS A 180 6.94 4.72 3.63
C CYS A 180 6.15 5.20 4.84
N CYS A 181 6.37 4.57 5.99
CA CYS A 181 5.72 4.91 7.25
C CYS A 181 6.79 5.11 8.32
N CYS A 182 6.66 6.18 9.10
CA CYS A 182 7.53 6.49 10.23
C CYS A 182 6.66 7.04 11.35
N VAL A 183 6.54 6.29 12.45
CA VAL A 183 5.65 6.61 13.58
C VAL A 183 6.38 6.46 14.91
N GLY A 184 5.99 7.29 15.89
CA GLY A 184 6.71 7.42 17.15
C GLY A 184 8.02 8.21 17.00
N GLY A 185 8.68 8.51 18.12
CA GLY A 185 9.88 9.35 18.13
C GLY A 185 9.58 10.81 17.78
N ASP A 186 10.59 11.53 17.30
CA ASP A 186 10.45 12.92 16.88
C ASP A 186 9.60 13.02 15.58
N ALA A 187 8.47 13.72 15.68
CA ALA A 187 7.50 13.85 14.59
C ALA A 187 8.03 14.68 13.39
N THR A 188 8.93 15.64 13.64
CA THR A 188 9.54 16.46 12.60
C THR A 188 10.49 15.61 11.76
N LEU A 189 11.35 14.83 12.41
CA LEU A 189 12.24 13.89 11.73
C LEU A 189 11.46 12.79 11.02
N ALA A 190 10.43 12.22 11.65
CA ALA A 190 9.57 11.22 11.00
C ALA A 190 8.93 11.75 9.70
N THR A 191 8.38 12.96 9.75
CA THR A 191 7.81 13.64 8.57
C THR A 191 8.87 13.92 7.50
N ALA A 192 10.06 14.36 7.91
CA ALA A 192 11.17 14.60 6.99
C ALA A 192 11.65 13.30 6.31
N ILE A 193 11.67 12.17 7.02
CA ILE A 193 12.01 10.87 6.45
C ILE A 193 10.95 10.43 5.43
N ILE A 194 9.66 10.53 5.75
CA ILE A 194 8.57 10.13 4.85
C ILE A 194 8.58 10.96 3.57
N SER A 195 8.69 12.29 3.70
CA SER A 195 8.70 13.22 2.57
C SER A 195 10.00 13.16 1.75
N GLY A 196 11.13 12.91 2.42
CA GLY A 196 12.48 12.84 1.82
C GLY A 196 12.90 11.45 1.34
N ALA A 197 12.10 10.40 1.61
CA ALA A 197 12.44 9.00 1.33
C ALA A 197 12.98 8.75 -0.09
N THR A 198 12.57 9.56 -1.07
CA THR A 198 13.22 9.62 -2.38
C THR A 198 13.62 11.05 -2.70
N GLY A 199 14.92 11.30 -2.82
CA GLY A 199 15.46 12.57 -3.32
C GLY A 199 16.07 13.51 -2.28
N ASP A 200 15.96 13.22 -0.99
CA ASP A 200 16.68 13.95 0.05
C ASP A 200 18.01 13.25 0.35
N ASP A 201 19.13 13.93 0.07
CA ASP A 201 20.48 13.39 0.24
C ASP A 201 20.79 12.99 1.70
N ASP A 202 20.09 13.59 2.68
CA ASP A 202 20.33 13.36 4.10
C ASP A 202 19.30 12.43 4.76
N VAL A 203 18.43 11.77 3.99
CA VAL A 203 17.34 10.94 4.58
C VAL A 203 17.85 9.83 5.50
N TYR A 204 19.00 9.22 5.18
CA TYR A 204 19.61 8.22 6.06
C TYR A 204 20.12 8.84 7.37
N GLN A 205 20.68 10.06 7.33
CA GLN A 205 21.10 10.76 8.55
C GLN A 205 19.90 11.08 9.44
N LYS A 206 18.83 11.62 8.86
CA LYS A 206 17.56 11.90 9.55
C LYS A 206 16.99 10.63 10.18
N PHE A 207 17.05 9.50 9.47
CA PHE A 207 16.68 8.20 10.03
C PHE A 207 17.55 7.82 11.24
N ARG A 208 18.88 7.96 11.18
CA ARG A 208 19.76 7.66 12.32
C ARG A 208 19.49 8.57 13.52
N GLU A 209 19.16 9.83 13.29
CA GLU A 209 18.78 10.77 14.34
C GLU A 209 17.43 10.42 14.94
N TRP A 210 16.44 10.14 14.10
CA TRP A 210 15.11 9.71 14.54
C TRP A 210 15.17 8.44 15.36
N VAL A 211 16.00 7.46 14.98
CA VAL A 211 16.22 6.24 15.77
C VAL A 211 16.67 6.59 17.19
N LYS A 212 17.51 7.61 17.42
CA LYS A 212 17.92 8.01 18.78
C LYS A 212 16.75 8.57 19.61
N THR A 213 15.68 9.00 18.96
CA THR A 213 14.46 9.51 19.60
C THR A 213 13.41 8.43 19.82
N HIS A 214 13.70 7.14 19.55
CA HIS A 214 12.71 6.06 19.57
C HIS A 214 11.94 5.88 20.91
N GLN A 215 12.46 6.42 22.02
CA GLN A 215 11.80 6.38 23.33
C GLN A 215 10.84 7.55 23.57
N GLN A 216 10.86 8.55 22.70
CA GLN A 216 10.01 9.74 22.78
C GLN A 216 8.71 9.50 22.02
N HIS A 217 7.61 10.07 22.52
CA HIS A 217 6.30 10.08 21.85
C HIS A 217 5.89 8.72 21.24
N PRO A 218 5.74 7.65 22.06
CA PRO A 218 5.37 6.35 21.53
C PRO A 218 4.02 6.39 20.79
N SER A 219 3.96 5.71 19.66
CA SER A 219 2.76 5.54 18.85
C SER A 219 2.42 4.06 18.69
N ILE A 220 1.23 3.73 18.17
CA ILE A 220 0.88 2.36 17.80
C ILE A 220 1.81 1.91 16.66
N ILE A 221 2.62 0.89 16.91
CA ILE A 221 3.59 0.36 15.95
C ILE A 221 3.17 -0.98 15.34
N SER A 222 2.28 -1.73 15.98
CA SER A 222 1.68 -2.93 15.41
C SER A 222 0.40 -3.29 16.13
N ILE A 223 -0.44 -4.05 15.43
CA ILE A 223 -1.66 -4.61 15.99
C ILE A 223 -1.57 -6.13 16.07
N GLN A 224 -2.19 -6.68 17.10
CA GLN A 224 -2.51 -8.09 17.25
C GLN A 224 -4.01 -8.26 17.05
N THR A 225 -4.37 -9.31 16.34
CA THR A 225 -5.74 -9.53 15.91
C THR A 225 -6.13 -10.99 16.00
N VAL A 226 -7.44 -11.23 16.12
CA VAL A 226 -8.07 -12.54 16.05
C VAL A 226 -9.16 -12.50 14.98
N ALA A 227 -9.44 -13.63 14.33
CA ALA A 227 -10.52 -13.65 13.36
C ALA A 227 -11.88 -13.59 14.02
N LEU A 228 -12.83 -12.92 13.36
CA LEU A 228 -14.19 -12.76 13.87
C LEU A 228 -14.88 -14.10 14.15
N TRP A 229 -14.68 -15.10 13.28
CA TRP A 229 -15.28 -16.42 13.45
C TRP A 229 -14.68 -17.21 14.62
N ASP A 230 -13.40 -17.02 14.95
CA ASP A 230 -12.78 -17.64 16.13
C ASP A 230 -13.47 -17.12 17.39
N VAL A 231 -13.68 -15.80 17.47
CA VAL A 231 -14.44 -15.15 18.55
C VAL A 231 -15.89 -15.64 18.58
N MET A 232 -16.56 -15.71 17.43
CA MET A 232 -17.93 -16.22 17.36
C MET A 232 -18.03 -17.65 17.90
N SER A 233 -17.05 -18.52 17.59
CA SER A 233 -17.07 -19.92 17.98
C SER A 233 -17.08 -20.11 19.50
N THR A 234 -16.49 -19.18 20.26
CA THR A 234 -16.44 -19.19 21.73
C THR A 234 -17.64 -18.50 22.38
N SER A 235 -18.54 -17.90 21.60
CA SER A 235 -19.71 -17.19 22.15
C SER A 235 -20.62 -18.14 22.94
N PRO A 236 -21.11 -17.73 24.12
CA PRO A 236 -22.12 -18.48 24.87
C PRO A 236 -23.49 -18.48 24.18
N ASP A 237 -23.70 -17.63 23.18
CA ASP A 237 -24.91 -17.61 22.36
C ASP A 237 -24.83 -18.69 21.26
N PRO A 238 -25.68 -19.75 21.32
CA PRO A 238 -25.60 -20.86 20.37
C PRO A 238 -25.88 -20.46 18.92
N GLU A 239 -26.65 -19.40 18.70
CA GLU A 239 -26.95 -18.91 17.36
C GLU A 239 -25.69 -18.31 16.72
N VAL A 240 -24.96 -17.48 17.48
CA VAL A 240 -23.70 -16.88 17.03
C VAL A 240 -22.63 -17.95 16.81
N SER A 241 -22.44 -18.84 17.78
CA SER A 241 -21.42 -19.90 17.70
C SER A 241 -21.63 -20.81 16.50
N ARG A 242 -22.88 -21.22 16.22
CA ARG A 242 -23.21 -22.06 15.05
C ARG A 242 -22.90 -21.40 13.71
N ARG A 243 -22.98 -20.06 13.63
CA ARG A 243 -22.71 -19.30 12.40
C ARG A 243 -21.22 -19.01 12.17
N SER A 244 -20.34 -19.28 13.14
CA SER A 244 -18.89 -19.05 13.02
C SER A 244 -18.30 -19.66 11.74
N ARG A 245 -18.65 -20.92 11.45
CA ARG A 245 -18.13 -21.63 10.28
C ARG A 245 -18.63 -21.08 8.95
N ASP A 246 -19.85 -20.55 8.90
CA ASP A 246 -20.35 -19.85 7.72
C ASP A 246 -19.50 -18.61 7.42
N VAL A 247 -19.19 -17.84 8.47
CA VAL A 247 -18.37 -16.61 8.36
C VAL A 247 -16.93 -16.94 7.94
N GLU A 248 -16.32 -17.97 8.54
CA GLU A 248 -14.98 -18.43 8.15
C GLU A 248 -14.94 -18.88 6.68
N ASN A 249 -15.85 -19.77 6.28
CA ASN A 249 -15.91 -20.28 4.92
C ASN A 249 -16.14 -19.15 3.90
N ALA A 250 -17.03 -18.20 4.22
CA ALA A 250 -17.29 -17.05 3.37
C ALA A 250 -16.04 -16.17 3.21
N TYR A 251 -15.32 -15.89 4.30
CA TYR A 251 -14.08 -15.12 4.26
C TYR A 251 -13.01 -15.78 3.38
N LEU A 252 -12.73 -17.07 3.64
CA LEU A 252 -11.72 -17.81 2.88
C LEU A 252 -12.08 -17.89 1.39
N TRP A 253 -13.36 -18.06 1.08
CA TRP A 253 -13.81 -18.07 -0.31
C TRP A 253 -13.64 -16.71 -0.98
N ILE A 254 -14.08 -15.62 -0.34
CA ILE A 254 -13.96 -14.25 -0.88
C ILE A 254 -12.50 -13.87 -1.13
N VAL A 255 -11.61 -14.14 -0.17
CA VAL A 255 -10.18 -13.83 -0.29
C VAL A 255 -9.49 -14.65 -1.38
N SER A 256 -9.93 -15.88 -1.63
CA SER A 256 -9.36 -16.74 -2.68
C SER A 256 -9.95 -16.51 -4.06
N HIS A 257 -11.07 -15.78 -4.17
CA HIS A 257 -11.76 -15.49 -5.43
C HIS A 257 -11.96 -13.97 -5.62
N PRO A 258 -10.87 -13.17 -5.65
CA PRO A 258 -10.99 -11.74 -5.88
C PRO A 258 -11.63 -11.50 -7.25
N ARG A 259 -12.77 -10.79 -7.26
CA ARG A 259 -13.43 -10.38 -8.50
C ARG A 259 -12.57 -9.31 -9.16
N ARG A 260 -12.28 -9.42 -10.45
CA ARG A 260 -11.51 -8.38 -11.15
C ARG A 260 -12.43 -7.28 -11.63
N HIS A 261 -12.09 -6.05 -11.27
CA HIS A 261 -12.81 -4.84 -11.64
C HIS A 261 -11.90 -3.90 -12.39
N ARG A 262 -12.44 -3.18 -13.37
CA ARG A 262 -11.69 -2.20 -14.16
C ARG A 262 -12.35 -0.84 -14.09
N THR A 263 -11.72 0.09 -13.39
CA THR A 263 -12.20 1.47 -13.30
C THR A 263 -11.48 2.35 -14.31
N LYS A 264 -12.25 2.97 -15.22
CA LYS A 264 -11.71 3.99 -16.13
C LYS A 264 -11.41 5.27 -15.36
N CYS A 265 -10.24 5.82 -15.58
CA CYS A 265 -9.71 6.96 -14.87
C CYS A 265 -9.14 7.98 -15.86
N ARG A 266 -9.05 9.24 -15.42
CA ARG A 266 -8.39 10.31 -16.16
C ARG A 266 -7.44 11.07 -15.25
N LEU A 267 -6.16 11.08 -15.61
CA LEU A 267 -5.13 11.93 -15.01
C LEU A 267 -5.04 13.23 -15.82
N THR A 268 -5.16 14.37 -15.14
CA THR A 268 -5.00 15.70 -15.73
C THR A 268 -3.84 16.40 -15.04
N ILE A 269 -2.83 16.79 -15.80
CA ILE A 269 -1.65 17.50 -15.30
C ILE A 269 -1.66 18.91 -15.89
N ASN A 270 -1.54 19.89 -15.01
CA ASN A 270 -1.32 21.29 -15.33
C ASN A 270 -0.04 21.75 -14.62
N SER A 271 1.11 21.31 -15.13
CA SER A 271 2.44 21.54 -14.54
C SER A 271 3.52 21.31 -15.59
N ASP A 272 4.77 21.60 -15.25
CA ASP A 272 5.97 21.15 -15.98
C ASP A 272 6.21 19.62 -15.94
N TRP A 273 5.76 18.92 -14.90
CA TRP A 273 5.73 17.46 -14.81
C TRP A 273 4.65 16.99 -13.83
N GLY A 274 4.22 15.73 -13.96
CA GLY A 274 3.25 15.14 -13.03
C GLY A 274 3.36 13.62 -12.96
N GLU A 275 2.94 13.07 -11.82
CA GLU A 275 2.96 11.64 -11.55
C GLU A 275 1.73 11.25 -10.73
N ILE A 276 1.15 10.10 -11.06
CA ILE A 276 0.27 9.35 -10.17
C ILE A 276 0.92 8.00 -9.90
N GLY A 277 0.93 7.58 -8.64
CA GLY A 277 1.36 6.23 -8.28
C GLY A 277 0.33 5.52 -7.41
N LEU A 278 0.12 4.23 -7.68
CA LEU A 278 -0.78 3.37 -6.90
C LEU A 278 -0.07 2.86 -5.64
N LEU A 279 -0.62 3.15 -4.47
CA LEU A 279 -0.06 2.69 -3.20
C LEU A 279 -0.62 1.32 -2.82
N THR A 280 -1.86 0.99 -3.20
CA THR A 280 -2.48 -0.34 -2.96
C THR A 280 -1.77 -1.45 -3.75
N PRO A 281 -1.14 -2.45 -3.10
CA PRO A 281 -0.38 -3.52 -3.79
C PRO A 281 -1.17 -4.43 -4.71
N SER A 282 -2.47 -4.63 -4.44
CA SER A 282 -3.37 -5.44 -5.26
C SER A 282 -3.96 -4.69 -6.46
N ALA A 283 -3.60 -3.43 -6.70
CA ALA A 283 -4.12 -2.61 -7.79
C ALA A 283 -3.04 -2.32 -8.85
N PHE A 284 -3.47 -2.28 -10.12
CA PHE A 284 -2.59 -2.08 -11.28
C PHE A 284 -3.11 -0.99 -12.22
N ILE A 285 -2.19 -0.22 -12.77
CA ILE A 285 -2.47 0.69 -13.89
C ILE A 285 -2.34 -0.09 -15.21
N LEU A 286 -3.34 0.06 -16.07
CA LEU A 286 -3.32 -0.40 -17.45
C LEU A 286 -3.52 0.80 -18.37
N SER A 287 -2.88 0.78 -19.53
CA SER A 287 -3.21 1.73 -20.60
C SER A 287 -4.65 1.53 -21.04
N ASP A 288 -5.36 2.63 -21.32
CA ASP A 288 -6.69 2.57 -21.90
C ASP A 288 -6.57 2.18 -23.39
N PRO A 289 -7.10 1.00 -23.82
CA PRO A 289 -7.03 0.59 -25.22
C PRO A 289 -7.84 1.49 -26.15
N ASP A 290 -8.87 2.18 -25.64
CA ASP A 290 -9.73 3.07 -26.42
C ASP A 290 -9.15 4.49 -26.55
N SER A 291 -8.16 4.82 -25.71
CA SER A 291 -7.51 6.14 -25.64
C SER A 291 -6.01 5.96 -25.36
N PRO A 292 -5.26 5.28 -26.27
CA PRO A 292 -3.87 4.97 -26.02
C PRO A 292 -3.03 6.26 -25.96
N VAL A 293 -2.15 6.34 -24.96
CA VAL A 293 -1.28 7.50 -24.80
C VAL A 293 -0.22 7.54 -25.91
N GLN A 294 -0.22 8.63 -26.69
CA GLN A 294 0.75 8.84 -27.78
C GLN A 294 1.83 9.88 -27.45
N HIS A 295 1.91 10.36 -26.21
CA HIS A 295 2.83 11.42 -25.84
C HIS A 295 4.23 10.84 -25.49
N PRO A 296 5.32 11.28 -26.15
CA PRO A 296 6.64 10.62 -26.07
C PRO A 296 7.30 10.67 -24.70
N ASN A 297 6.94 11.65 -23.87
CA ASN A 297 7.48 11.77 -22.51
C ASN A 297 6.57 11.19 -21.42
N VAL A 298 5.53 10.44 -21.80
CA VAL A 298 4.72 9.73 -20.82
C VAL A 298 5.26 8.31 -20.68
N SER A 299 5.53 7.93 -19.44
CA SER A 299 5.81 6.56 -19.05
C SER A 299 4.62 6.01 -18.26
N ILE A 300 4.19 4.82 -18.63
CA ILE A 300 3.13 4.08 -17.95
C ILE A 300 3.75 2.75 -17.51
N SER A 301 3.69 2.49 -16.22
CA SER A 301 3.91 1.17 -15.64
C SER A 301 2.64 0.74 -14.91
N SER A 302 2.60 -0.52 -14.49
CA SER A 302 1.52 -1.05 -13.67
C SER A 302 1.44 -0.42 -12.28
N THR A 303 2.46 0.31 -11.83
CA THR A 303 2.45 0.98 -10.52
C THR A 303 2.28 2.49 -10.59
N LYS A 304 2.60 3.14 -11.73
CA LYS A 304 2.49 4.59 -11.88
C LYS A 304 2.43 5.07 -13.32
N ILE A 305 1.88 6.27 -13.48
CA ILE A 305 1.98 7.07 -14.70
C ILE A 305 2.80 8.29 -14.37
N ARG A 306 3.83 8.55 -15.16
CA ARG A 306 4.68 9.72 -15.02
C ARG A 306 4.82 10.42 -16.37
N TRP A 307 4.64 11.71 -16.35
CA TRP A 307 4.93 12.58 -17.47
C TRP A 307 6.03 13.56 -17.09
N ASP A 308 7.17 13.44 -17.78
CA ASP A 308 8.26 14.38 -17.69
C ASP A 308 8.07 15.41 -18.80
N GLY A 309 7.63 16.64 -18.49
CA GLY A 309 7.46 17.66 -19.52
C GLY A 309 8.77 18.07 -20.18
N LYS A 310 8.77 19.17 -20.95
CA LYS A 310 9.95 19.54 -21.75
C LYS A 310 11.11 20.03 -20.87
N PRO A 311 12.34 19.49 -21.02
CA PRO A 311 13.53 19.99 -20.32
C PRO A 311 13.93 21.44 -20.67
N ALA A 312 13.43 21.98 -21.78
CA ALA A 312 13.96 23.21 -22.41
C ALA A 312 12.90 24.24 -22.83
N GLY A 313 11.63 24.09 -22.42
CA GLY A 313 10.56 25.01 -22.82
C GLY A 313 9.71 25.44 -21.62
N TYR A 314 9.91 26.67 -21.18
CA TYR A 314 8.97 27.37 -20.29
C TYR A 314 7.56 27.35 -20.89
N GLY A 315 6.55 27.14 -20.06
CA GLY A 315 5.16 27.08 -20.49
C GLY A 315 4.34 26.12 -19.66
N HIS A 316 3.28 26.63 -19.04
CA HIS A 316 2.13 25.83 -18.62
C HIS A 316 1.75 24.81 -19.71
N GLN A 317 1.78 23.53 -19.36
CA GLN A 317 1.34 22.46 -20.24
C GLN A 317 0.18 21.71 -19.58
N HIS A 318 -0.84 21.47 -20.39
CA HIS A 318 -2.00 20.70 -20.02
C HIS A 318 -1.89 19.34 -20.71
N LEU A 319 -1.90 18.27 -19.92
CA LEU A 319 -1.92 16.90 -20.43
C LEU A 319 -3.03 16.13 -19.75
N ALA A 320 -3.85 15.45 -20.55
CA ALA A 320 -4.84 14.49 -20.08
C ALA A 320 -4.42 13.09 -20.53
N ILE A 321 -4.44 12.14 -19.60
CA ILE A 321 -4.11 10.73 -19.83
C ILE A 321 -5.27 9.89 -19.31
N ASP A 322 -5.90 9.14 -20.21
CA ASP A 322 -6.88 8.13 -19.85
C ASP A 322 -6.17 6.81 -19.54
N PHE A 323 -6.61 6.12 -18.49
CA PHE A 323 -6.04 4.86 -18.05
C PHE A 323 -7.08 4.03 -17.30
N ILE A 324 -6.75 2.79 -16.99
CA ILE A 324 -7.60 1.88 -16.23
C ILE A 324 -6.88 1.48 -14.94
N ILE A 325 -7.59 1.49 -13.83
CA ILE A 325 -7.18 0.79 -12.60
C ILE A 325 -7.86 -0.57 -12.60
N GLU A 326 -7.07 -1.65 -12.61
CA GLU A 326 -7.54 -3.01 -12.40
C GLU A 326 -7.23 -3.47 -10.97
N ASN A 327 -8.25 -3.91 -10.23
CA ASN A 327 -8.10 -4.43 -8.86
C ASN A 327 -9.27 -5.37 -8.47
N ASP A 328 -9.38 -5.66 -7.17
CA ASP A 328 -10.42 -6.52 -6.58
C ASP A 328 -11.73 -5.79 -6.20
N GLY A 329 -11.90 -4.55 -6.65
CA GLY A 329 -13.08 -3.72 -6.34
C GLY A 329 -13.00 -2.99 -5.00
N SER A 330 -11.96 -3.24 -4.20
CA SER A 330 -11.69 -2.45 -2.99
C SER A 330 -11.24 -1.02 -3.32
N PRO A 331 -11.44 -0.03 -2.42
CA PRO A 331 -10.87 1.29 -2.60
C PRO A 331 -9.34 1.26 -2.71
N VAL A 332 -8.79 2.16 -3.53
CA VAL A 332 -7.33 2.25 -3.75
C VAL A 332 -6.74 3.48 -3.08
N ASP A 333 -5.49 3.38 -2.65
CA ASP A 333 -4.69 4.48 -2.16
C ASP A 333 -3.76 4.96 -3.28
N ILE A 334 -3.62 6.27 -3.43
CA ILE A 334 -2.81 6.89 -4.50
C ILE A 334 -1.92 8.00 -3.96
N GLU A 335 -0.81 8.23 -4.65
CA GLU A 335 0.03 9.42 -4.52
C GLU A 335 -0.09 10.24 -5.81
N LEU A 336 -0.35 11.54 -5.68
CA LEU A 336 -0.20 12.50 -6.78
C LEU A 336 1.01 13.38 -6.51
N ALA A 337 1.93 13.48 -7.46
CA ALA A 337 3.09 14.36 -7.40
C ALA A 337 3.15 15.27 -8.62
N ARG A 338 3.78 16.43 -8.46
CA ARG A 338 3.80 17.47 -9.50
C ARG A 338 5.01 18.37 -9.36
N GLY A 339 5.37 19.02 -10.46
CA GLY A 339 6.33 20.11 -10.40
C GLY A 339 5.71 21.47 -10.19
N ASN A 340 6.36 22.48 -10.75
CA ASN A 340 5.99 23.87 -10.60
C ASN A 340 5.17 24.38 -11.78
N ASP A 341 4.56 25.53 -11.56
CA ASP A 341 4.03 26.34 -12.64
C ASP A 341 5.19 26.84 -13.52
N GLY A 342 5.18 26.46 -14.80
CA GLY A 342 6.23 26.75 -15.78
C GLY A 342 6.38 28.22 -16.14
N ASP A 343 5.45 29.11 -15.73
CA ASP A 343 5.42 30.50 -16.20
C ASP A 343 5.99 31.51 -15.19
N ARG A 344 6.14 31.14 -13.90
CA ARG A 344 6.74 32.02 -12.87
C ARG A 344 7.58 31.22 -11.87
N ARG A 345 8.90 31.41 -11.90
CA ARG A 345 9.81 30.90 -10.85
C ARG A 345 9.27 31.29 -9.47
N GLY A 346 9.05 30.29 -8.61
CA GLY A 346 8.67 30.50 -7.21
C GLY A 346 7.17 30.58 -6.91
N VAL A 347 6.28 30.35 -7.88
CA VAL A 347 4.83 30.28 -7.63
C VAL A 347 4.34 28.83 -7.73
N PRO A 348 3.97 28.16 -6.63
CA PRO A 348 3.63 26.74 -6.62
C PRO A 348 2.18 26.47 -7.07
N ASN A 349 1.78 27.01 -8.23
CA ASN A 349 0.40 26.95 -8.75
C ASN A 349 0.13 25.79 -9.71
N GLY A 350 1.11 24.93 -10.00
CA GLY A 350 0.87 23.70 -10.75
C GLY A 350 -0.19 22.81 -10.07
N SER A 351 -0.83 21.95 -10.85
CA SER A 351 -1.78 20.96 -10.31
C SER A 351 -1.66 19.62 -11.01
N CYS A 352 -1.95 18.57 -10.26
CA CYS A 352 -2.13 17.22 -10.76
C CYS A 352 -3.45 16.71 -10.17
N GLU A 353 -4.36 16.30 -11.04
CA GLU A 353 -5.70 15.84 -10.70
C GLU A 353 -5.91 14.45 -11.29
N VAL A 354 -6.55 13.57 -10.53
CA VAL A 354 -7.09 12.33 -11.09
C VAL A 354 -8.59 12.25 -10.80
N MET A 355 -9.33 11.81 -11.82
CA MET A 355 -10.72 11.43 -11.70
C MET A 355 -10.82 9.90 -11.64
N ILE A 356 -11.36 9.39 -10.53
CA ILE A 356 -11.62 7.96 -10.29
C ILE A 356 -13.08 7.84 -9.87
N ASN A 357 -13.85 7.00 -10.57
CA ASN A 357 -15.28 6.78 -10.30
C ASN A 357 -16.07 8.11 -10.13
N ASN A 358 -15.91 9.04 -11.08
CA ASN A 358 -16.53 10.38 -11.07
C ASN A 358 -16.16 11.28 -9.87
N ARG A 359 -15.20 10.89 -9.03
CA ARG A 359 -14.68 11.70 -7.94
C ARG A 359 -13.30 12.24 -8.28
N ARG A 360 -13.08 13.51 -7.98
CA ARG A 360 -11.83 14.23 -8.25
C ARG A 360 -10.94 14.26 -7.02
N TYR A 361 -9.66 13.92 -7.22
CA TYR A 361 -8.59 14.01 -6.24
C TYR A 361 -7.52 14.94 -6.81
N ILE A 362 -7.16 16.01 -6.08
CA ILE A 362 -6.40 17.13 -6.64
C ILE A 362 -5.28 17.52 -5.72
N ASN A 363 -4.06 17.43 -6.23
CA ASN A 363 -2.88 18.01 -5.61
C ASN A 363 -2.61 19.40 -6.24
N ARG A 364 -2.70 20.45 -5.41
CA ARG A 364 -2.46 21.86 -5.79
C ARG A 364 -1.90 22.66 -4.61
N GLY A 365 -1.26 23.80 -4.89
CA GLY A 365 -0.75 24.74 -3.87
C GLY A 365 0.61 24.36 -3.24
N ALA A 366 1.22 25.29 -2.51
CA ALA A 366 2.54 25.11 -1.92
C ALA A 366 2.58 23.94 -0.93
N ARG A 367 3.49 22.97 -1.12
CA ARG A 367 3.78 21.93 -0.14
C ARG A 367 5.27 21.91 0.19
N GLY A 368 5.59 21.59 1.44
CA GLY A 368 6.98 21.37 1.85
C GLY A 368 7.46 20.01 1.34
N GLY A 369 8.49 19.99 0.50
CA GLY A 369 9.12 18.76 0.00
C GLY A 369 9.46 18.82 -1.50
N GLY A 370 10.56 18.17 -1.91
CA GLY A 370 11.12 18.31 -3.27
C GLY A 370 10.24 17.79 -4.42
N ARG A 371 9.27 16.91 -4.16
CA ARG A 371 8.34 16.35 -5.18
C ARG A 371 6.91 16.91 -5.15
N ASN A 372 6.59 17.78 -4.19
CA ASN A 372 5.22 18.27 -3.93
C ASN A 372 4.16 17.16 -3.98
N SER A 373 4.34 16.07 -3.24
CA SER A 373 3.42 14.92 -3.24
C SER A 373 2.21 15.11 -2.30
N GLU A 374 1.09 14.48 -2.66
CA GLU A 374 -0.08 14.34 -1.80
C GLU A 374 -0.64 12.91 -1.88
N TRP A 375 -0.98 12.36 -0.72
CA TRP A 375 -1.55 11.02 -0.58
C TRP A 375 -3.06 11.12 -0.42
N PHE A 376 -3.78 10.32 -1.20
CA PHE A 376 -5.22 10.16 -1.07
C PHE A 376 -5.49 8.71 -0.72
N TYR A 377 -6.26 8.51 0.35
CA TYR A 377 -6.57 7.19 0.88
C TYR A 377 -8.02 6.82 0.61
N LYS A 378 -8.28 5.53 0.38
CA LYS A 378 -9.60 4.96 0.12
C LYS A 378 -10.33 5.63 -1.04
N CYS A 379 -9.62 5.87 -2.15
CA CYS A 379 -10.23 6.34 -3.38
C CYS A 379 -11.15 5.26 -3.94
N GLU A 380 -12.45 5.54 -3.96
CA GLU A 380 -13.47 4.60 -4.44
C GLU A 380 -13.25 4.29 -5.93
N VAL A 381 -13.15 3.00 -6.24
CA VAL A 381 -13.18 2.47 -7.60
C VAL A 381 -14.62 2.11 -7.97
N ASN A 382 -14.92 1.93 -9.25
CA ASN A 382 -16.25 1.47 -9.68
C ASN A 382 -16.29 -0.07 -9.62
N PRO A 383 -16.96 -0.70 -8.63
CA PRO A 383 -17.06 -2.14 -8.53
C PRO A 383 -17.97 -2.76 -9.61
N ASP A 384 -18.74 -1.96 -10.35
CA ASP A 384 -19.63 -2.47 -11.41
C ASP A 384 -19.04 -2.25 -12.82
N ALA A 385 -17.92 -1.53 -12.93
CA ALA A 385 -17.23 -1.34 -14.19
C ALA A 385 -16.50 -2.63 -14.59
N TRP A 386 -17.12 -3.36 -15.50
CA TRP A 386 -16.57 -4.54 -16.18
C TRP A 386 -16.08 -5.64 -15.22
N THR A 387 -17.02 -6.40 -14.64
CA THR A 387 -16.67 -7.73 -14.12
C THR A 387 -16.16 -8.57 -15.29
N ILE A 388 -14.86 -8.84 -15.32
CA ILE A 388 -14.32 -9.87 -16.21
C ILE A 388 -14.83 -11.20 -15.66
N GLY A 389 -15.51 -11.97 -16.52
CA GLY A 389 -16.33 -13.13 -16.16
C GLY A 389 -15.68 -14.11 -15.17
N LEU A 390 -16.56 -14.76 -14.39
CA LEU A 390 -16.25 -15.91 -13.54
C LEU A 390 -15.54 -17.02 -14.31
#